data_AF-A0A520AGY6-F1
#
_entry.id   AF-A0A520AGY6-F1
#
_cell.length_a   1.000
_cell.length_b   1.000
_cell.length_c   1.000
_cell.angle_alpha   90.00
_cell.angle_beta   90.00
_cell.angle_gamma   90.00
#
_symmetry.space_group_name_H-M   'P 1'
#
loop_
_entity.id
_entity.type
_entity.pdbx_description
1 polymer ?
#
loop_
_entity_poly.entity_id
_entity_poly.type
_entity_poly.pdbx_seq_one_letter_code
_entity_poly.pdbx_strand_id
1 'polypeptide(L)' 'MIIAINTSDNERTAGLLDFFSASVSPENGCVNIDYENLDQVPSICRILVEADIDIFSISMFDPDQIPRP' A
#
# COMPACT_ATOMS: atom_id res chain seq x y z
N MET A 1 7.50 8.27 -1.19
CA MET A 1 7.33 7.56 0.11
C MET A 1 6.55 6.29 -0.16
N ILE A 2 6.63 5.29 0.72
CA ILE A 2 5.95 4.01 0.51
C ILE A 2 5.01 3.76 1.68
N ILE A 3 3.78 3.31 1.43
CA ILE A 3 2.98 2.64 2.46
C ILE A 3 2.94 1.14 2.17
N ALA A 4 3.08 0.31 3.19
CA ALA A 4 2.76 -1.10 3.11
C ALA A 4 1.41 -1.34 3.77
N ILE A 5 0.49 -1.92 3.01
CA ILE A 5 -0.86 -2.28 3.46
C ILE A 5 -0.90 -3.78 3.64
N ASN A 6 -1.23 -4.21 4.85
CA ASN A 6 -1.46 -5.62 5.15
C ASN A 6 -2.96 -5.90 5.10
N THR A 7 -3.34 -6.86 4.25
CA THR A 7 -4.73 -7.20 3.95
C THR A 7 -4.84 -8.70 3.67
N SER A 8 -6.04 -9.24 3.83
CA SER A 8 -6.34 -10.62 3.44
C SER A 8 -6.36 -10.85 1.93
N ASP A 9 -6.47 -9.78 1.13
CA ASP A 9 -6.64 -9.85 -0.31
C ASP A 9 -5.67 -8.93 -1.07
N ASN A 10 -4.38 -9.30 -1.05
CA ASN A 10 -3.29 -8.51 -1.62
C ASN A 10 -3.41 -8.32 -3.15
N GLU A 11 -3.78 -9.37 -3.88
CA GLU A 11 -3.92 -9.34 -5.34
C GLU A 11 -5.01 -8.35 -5.76
N ARG A 12 -6.18 -8.41 -5.10
CA ARG A 12 -7.28 -7.50 -5.37
C ARG A 12 -6.93 -6.07 -4.98
N THR A 13 -6.24 -5.88 -3.85
CA THR A 13 -5.77 -4.58 -3.38
C THR A 13 -4.79 -3.95 -4.37
N ALA A 14 -3.81 -4.70 -4.86
CA ALA A 14 -2.87 -4.21 -5.87
C ALA A 14 -3.57 -3.87 -7.19
N GLY A 15 -4.51 -4.71 -7.65
CA GLY A 15 -5.28 -4.42 -8.86
C GLY A 15 -6.20 -3.20 -8.74
N LEU A 16 -6.81 -2.99 -7.56
CA LEU A 16 -7.61 -1.79 -7.28
C LEU A 16 -6.77 -0.53 -7.23
N LEU A 17 -5.48 -0.64 -6.94
CA LEU A 17 -4.56 0.47 -6.79
C LEU A 17 -3.53 0.51 -7.92
N ASP A 18 -3.77 -0.15 -9.06
CA ASP A 18 -2.83 -0.20 -10.21
C ASP A 18 -2.56 1.18 -10.83
N PHE A 19 -3.46 2.15 -10.62
CA PHE A 19 -3.25 3.55 -10.99
C PHE A 19 -2.33 4.30 -10.01
N PHE A 20 -2.10 3.75 -8.82
CA PHE A 20 -0.94 4.07 -7.99
C PHE A 20 0.17 3.07 -8.34
N SER A 21 1.43 3.41 -8.09
CA SER A 21 2.54 2.45 -8.26
C SER A 21 2.50 1.41 -7.13
N ALA A 22 1.51 0.52 -7.18
CA ALA A 22 1.26 -0.54 -6.21
C ALA A 22 1.94 -1.84 -6.63
N SER A 23 2.56 -2.54 -5.69
CA SER A 23 3.20 -3.83 -5.91
C SER A 23 2.99 -4.75 -4.72
N VAL A 24 2.72 -6.03 -4.99
CA VAL A 24 2.62 -7.04 -3.93
C VAL A 24 4.02 -7.49 -3.54
N SER A 25 4.37 -7.34 -2.26
CA SER A 25 5.62 -7.86 -1.70
C SER A 25 5.47 -9.35 -1.36
N PRO A 26 6.12 -10.27 -2.10
CA PRO A 26 6.02 -11.70 -1.84
C PRO A 26 6.68 -12.12 -0.52
N GLU A 27 7.66 -11.35 -0.03
CA GLU A 27 8.40 -11.65 1.21
C GLU A 27 7.57 -11.39 2.48
N ASN A 28 6.75 -10.34 2.45
CA ASN A 28 6.05 -9.84 3.63
C ASN A 28 4.52 -10.02 3.54
N GLY A 29 4.01 -10.45 2.37
CA GLY A 29 2.59 -10.64 2.15
C GLY A 29 1.79 -9.34 2.30
N CYS A 30 2.35 -8.21 1.86
CA CYS A 30 1.73 -6.89 1.93
C CYS A 30 1.74 -6.21 0.55
N VAL A 31 0.87 -5.21 0.37
CA VAL A 31 0.85 -4.37 -0.82
C VAL A 31 1.61 -3.07 -0.53
N ASN A 32 2.71 -2.86 -1.23
CA ASN A 32 3.47 -1.61 -1.17
C ASN A 32 2.93 -0.64 -2.20
N ILE A 33 2.68 0.59 -1.80
CA ILE A 33 2.17 1.63 -2.69
C ILE A 33 3.08 2.84 -2.55
N ASP A 34 3.71 3.22 -3.65
CA ASP A 34 4.43 4.48 -3.75
C ASP A 34 3.43 5.64 -3.85
N TYR A 35 3.68 6.67 -3.04
CA TYR A 35 2.91 7.91 -3.04
C TYR A 35 3.84 9.12 -2.95
N GLU A 36 3.43 10.21 -3.59
CA GLU A 36 4.19 11.45 -3.67
C GLU A 36 3.80 12.43 -2.56
N ASN A 37 2.52 12.43 -2.17
CA ASN A 37 1.97 13.33 -1.17
C ASN A 37 1.18 12.55 -0.10
N LEU A 38 1.40 12.86 1.18
CA LEU A 38 0.65 12.30 2.32
C LEU A 38 -0.87 12.43 2.16
N ASP A 39 -1.36 13.44 1.45
CA ASP A 39 -2.79 13.62 1.15
C ASP A 39 -3.38 12.48 0.28
N GLN A 40 -2.53 11.68 -0.38
CA GLN A 40 -2.96 10.51 -1.16
C GLN A 40 -3.33 9.33 -0.25
N VAL A 41 -2.75 9.21 0.95
CA VAL A 41 -2.96 8.07 1.85
C VAL A 41 -4.43 7.92 2.27
N PRO A 42 -5.15 8.99 2.68
CA PRO A 42 -6.59 8.90 2.95
C PRO A 42 -7.42 8.45 1.74
N SER A 43 -7.02 8.87 0.53
CA SER A 43 -7.71 8.50 -0.72
C SER A 43 -7.53 7.01 -1.01
N ILE A 44 -6.31 6.48 -0.84
CA ILE A 44 -6.01 5.05 -0.96
C ILE A 44 -6.85 4.25 0.03
N CYS A 45 -6.85 4.65 1.31
CA CYS A 45 -7.61 3.96 2.35
C CYS A 45 -9.10 3.94 2.04
N ARG A 46 -9.65 5.07 1.55
CA ARG A 46 -11.06 5.16 1.18
C ARG A 46 -11.44 4.19 0.07
N ILE A 47 -10.61 4.06 -0.97
CA ILE A 47 -10.85 3.15 -2.10
C ILE A 47 -10.89 1.70 -1.64
N LEU A 48 -9.97 1.33 -0.73
CA LEU A 48 -9.94 -0.02 -0.16
C LEU A 48 -11.17 -0.32 0.70
N VAL A 49 -11.59 0.63 1.54
CA VAL A 49 -12.81 0.48 2.36
C VAL A 49 -14.06 0.41 1.48
N GLU A 50 -14.18 1.26 0.45
CA GLU A 50 -15.31 1.24 -0.49
C GLU A 50 -15.35 -0.06 -1.32
N ALA A 51 -14.20 -0.70 -1.53
CA ALA A 51 -14.09 -1.99 -2.21
C ALA A 51 -14.28 -3.21 -1.28
N ASP A 52 -14.59 -2.99 0.00
CA ASP A 52 -14.74 -4.03 1.02
C ASP A 52 -13.45 -4.86 1.21
N ILE A 53 -12.30 -4.19 1.15
CA ILE A 53 -10.99 -4.78 1.48
C ILE A 53 -10.76 -4.63 2.97
N ASP A 54 -10.56 -5.75 3.66
CA ASP A 54 -10.19 -5.75 5.07
C ASP A 54 -8.71 -5.38 5.24
N ILE A 55 -8.44 -4.29 5.96
CA ILE A 55 -7.11 -3.77 6.20
C ILE A 55 -6.71 -4.08 7.65
N PHE A 56 -5.70 -4.94 7.81
CA PHE A 56 -5.18 -5.30 9.13
C PHE A 56 -4.24 -4.25 9.70
N SER A 57 -3.37 -3.70 8.86
CA SER A 57 -2.43 -2.65 9.26
C SER A 57 -1.91 -1.86 8.07
N ILE A 58 -1.50 -0.63 8.33
CA ILE A 58 -0.83 0.25 7.37
C ILE A 58 0.45 0.75 8.02
N SER A 59 1.58 0.52 7.35
CA SER A 59 2.90 0.98 7.79
C SER A 59 3.43 1.98 6.77
N MET A 60 4.00 3.09 7.22
CA MET A 60 4.62 4.08 6.34
C MET A 60 6.14 3.92 6.38
N PHE A 61 6.76 3.93 5.21
CA PHE A 61 8.19 3.82 5.01
C PHE A 61 8.67 5.04 4.22
N ASP A 62 9.71 5.67 4.74
CA ASP A 62 10.47 6.65 3.98
C ASP A 62 11.62 5.91 3.27
N PRO A 63 11.62 5.84 1.92
CA PRO A 63 12.65 5.13 1.17
C PRO A 63 14.06 5.73 1.37
N ASP A 64 14.19 6.96 1.89
CA ASP A 64 15.48 7.55 2.28
C ASP A 64 16.00 7.04 3.64
N GLN A 65 15.19 6.32 4.43
CA GLN A 65 15.61 5.70 5.69
C GLN A 65 15.93 4.21 5.59
N ILE A 66 15.74 3.59 4.42
CA ILE A 66 16.19 2.22 4.18
C ILE A 66 17.65 2.29 3.73
N PRO A 67 18.63 1.77 4.50
CA PRO A 67 20.02 1.75 4.07
C PRO A 67 20.11 0.97 2.76
N ARG A 68 20.51 1.66 1.69
CA ARG A 68 20.83 1.00 0.42
C ARG A 68 22.02 0.07 0.65
N PRO A 69 22.01 -1.17 0.12
CA PRO A 69 23.12 -2.10 0.24
C PRO A 69 24.40 -1.58 -0.41
#